data_AF-A0A2V4BXA5-F1
#
_entry.id   AF-A0A2V4BXA5-F1
#
_cell.length_a   1.000
_cell.length_b   1.000
_cell.length_c   1.000
_cell.angle_alpha   90.00
_cell.angle_beta   90.00
_cell.angle_gamma   90.00
#
_symmetry.space_group_name_H-M   'P 1'
#
loop_
_entity.id
_entity.type
_entity.pdbx_description
1 polymer ?
#
loop_
_entity_poly.entity_id
_entity_poly.type
_entity_poly.pdbx_seq_one_letter_code
_entity_poly.pdbx_strand_id
1 'polypeptide(L)'
;FGGSNGTITLTPADGLAPYSYTLTGAGANTSGDVTGTYTGLPEGTYSVVVKDAKGCDSAVISVTITQPLQLAATVGVTPFGCNSGNVPQAAVVTVTATVGTGTAPYTYSFNGSASYTSANTLS
;
A
#
# COMPACT_ATOMS: atom_id res chain seq x y z
N PHE A 1 3.88 -2.46 0.56
CA PHE A 1 3.38 -2.27 1.93
C PHE A 1 4.51 -1.73 2.80
N GLY A 2 4.19 -1.11 3.94
CA GLY A 2 5.17 -0.53 4.87
C GLY A 2 5.92 0.70 4.35
N GLY A 3 5.39 1.40 3.35
CA GLY A 3 6.02 2.59 2.77
C GLY A 3 5.65 3.86 3.52
N SER A 4 6.53 4.86 3.45
CA SER A 4 6.29 6.22 3.96
C SER A 4 6.56 7.26 2.86
N ASN A 5 5.94 7.08 1.70
CA ASN A 5 6.13 7.94 0.52
C ASN A 5 4.85 8.71 0.14
N GLY A 6 3.87 8.75 1.04
CA GLY A 6 2.67 9.56 0.88
C GLY A 6 2.97 11.05 0.96
N THR A 7 2.15 11.84 0.27
CA THR A 7 2.22 13.30 0.25
C THR A 7 0.83 13.90 0.45
N ILE A 8 0.74 14.93 1.29
CA ILE A 8 -0.44 15.79 1.43
C ILE A 8 -0.02 17.20 1.03
N THR A 9 -0.73 17.79 0.08
CA THR A 9 -0.58 19.19 -0.32
C THR A 9 -1.89 19.91 -0.11
N LEU A 10 -1.83 21.07 0.56
CA LEU A 10 -2.97 21.89 0.91
C LEU A 10 -3.01 23.13 0.02
N THR A 11 -4.20 23.49 -0.45
CA THR A 11 -4.42 24.69 -1.25
C THR A 11 -5.66 25.40 -0.69
N PRO A 12 -5.48 26.44 0.14
CA PRO A 12 -6.61 27.21 0.68
C PRO A 12 -7.41 27.85 -0.46
N ALA A 13 -8.73 27.65 -0.47
CA ALA A 13 -9.63 28.24 -1.46
C ALA A 13 -10.10 29.64 -1.06
N ASP A 14 -10.23 29.89 0.24
CA ASP A 14 -10.77 31.11 0.85
C ASP A 14 -9.94 31.56 2.06
N GLY A 15 -10.28 32.73 2.61
CA GLY A 15 -9.62 33.32 3.78
C GLY A 15 -8.59 34.39 3.41
N LEU A 16 -7.82 34.84 4.41
CA LEU A 16 -6.80 35.86 4.22
C LEU A 16 -5.40 35.30 4.48
N ALA A 17 -4.52 35.42 3.49
CA ALA A 17 -3.10 35.10 3.67
C ALA A 17 -2.40 36.06 4.67
N PRO A 18 -1.30 35.62 5.33
CA PRO A 18 -0.70 34.28 5.28
C PRO A 18 -1.52 33.21 6.01
N TYR A 19 -1.35 31.96 5.58
CA TYR A 19 -1.96 30.79 6.20
C TYR A 19 -0.95 30.03 7.06
N SER A 20 -1.46 29.37 8.09
CA SER A 20 -0.71 28.36 8.84
C SER A 20 -1.49 27.05 8.90
N TYR A 21 -0.76 25.94 8.97
CA TYR A 21 -1.30 24.60 8.82
C TYR A 21 -0.96 23.76 10.05
N THR A 22 -1.93 22.95 10.44
CA THR A 22 -1.77 21.91 11.45
C THR A 22 -2.10 20.57 10.81
N LEU A 23 -1.19 19.60 10.92
CA LEU A 23 -1.37 18.22 10.50
C LEU A 23 -1.17 17.31 11.70
N THR A 24 -2.16 16.48 11.99
CA THR A 24 -2.07 15.45 13.03
C THR A 24 -2.53 14.10 12.49
N GLY A 25 -2.11 13.01 13.11
CA GLY A 25 -2.54 11.65 12.77
C GLY A 25 -1.41 10.79 12.21
N ALA A 26 -1.56 9.48 12.35
CA ALA A 26 -0.58 8.47 11.91
C ALA A 26 0.88 8.81 12.25
N GLY A 27 1.11 9.33 13.47
CA GLY A 27 2.44 9.72 13.97
C GLY A 27 2.89 11.14 13.60
N ALA A 28 2.19 11.83 12.69
CA ALA A 28 2.43 13.25 12.42
C ALA A 28 1.82 14.14 13.50
N ASN A 29 2.55 15.18 13.89
CA ASN A 29 2.09 16.23 14.80
C ASN A 29 2.85 17.53 14.48
N THR A 30 2.39 18.20 13.42
CA THR A 30 2.97 19.45 12.93
C THR A 30 1.96 20.57 13.16
N SER A 31 2.42 21.70 13.69
CA SER A 31 1.58 22.88 13.94
C SER A 31 2.34 24.14 13.53
N GLY A 32 1.63 25.10 12.93
CA GLY A 32 2.21 26.37 12.49
C GLY A 32 3.07 26.29 11.24
N ASP A 33 2.97 25.20 10.47
CA ASP A 33 3.61 25.13 9.15
C ASP A 33 3.03 26.18 8.21
N VAL A 34 3.83 26.70 7.27
CA VAL A 34 3.42 27.73 6.31
C VAL A 34 3.56 27.26 4.85
N THR A 35 4.08 26.05 4.64
CA THR A 35 4.30 25.49 3.30
C THR A 35 3.07 24.75 2.77
N GLY A 36 2.30 24.13 3.66
CA GLY A 36 1.12 23.33 3.33
C GLY A 36 1.45 22.02 2.61
N THR A 37 2.71 21.58 2.64
CA THR A 37 3.13 20.34 1.98
C THR A 37 3.84 19.42 2.96
N TYR A 38 3.31 18.20 3.10
CA TYR A 38 3.84 17.16 3.97
C TYR A 38 4.19 15.95 3.12
N THR A 39 5.45 15.52 3.17
CA THR A 39 5.96 14.34 2.47
C THR A 39 6.44 13.31 3.49
N GLY A 40 6.74 12.10 3.03
CA GLY A 40 7.28 11.08 3.92
C GLY A 40 6.21 10.42 4.81
N LEU A 41 4.94 10.51 4.42
CA LEU A 41 3.83 10.06 5.24
C LEU A 41 3.55 8.57 5.03
N PRO A 42 3.47 7.75 6.10
CA PRO A 42 2.99 6.37 6.02
C PRO A 42 1.49 6.29 5.71
N GLU A 43 0.98 5.07 5.52
CA GLU A 43 -0.46 4.87 5.51
C GLU A 43 -1.09 5.32 6.84
N GLY A 44 -2.32 5.82 6.75
CA GLY A 44 -3.09 6.22 7.91
C GLY A 44 -4.03 7.37 7.64
N THR A 45 -4.78 7.72 8.67
CA THR A 45 -5.70 8.85 8.65
C THR A 45 -5.04 10.07 9.29
N TYR A 46 -5.12 11.18 8.57
CA TYR A 46 -4.61 12.48 8.95
C TYR A 46 -5.76 13.46 9.11
N SER A 47 -5.58 14.42 10.01
CA SER A 47 -6.48 15.55 10.23
C SER A 47 -5.72 16.84 10.00
N VAL A 48 -6.29 17.68 9.15
CA VAL A 48 -5.73 18.97 8.75
C VAL A 48 -6.64 20.09 9.26
N VAL A 49 -6.03 21.14 9.80
CA VAL A 49 -6.67 22.43 10.05
C VAL A 49 -5.83 23.53 9.43
N VAL A 50 -6.50 24.44 8.72
CA VAL A 50 -5.89 25.63 8.14
C VAL A 50 -6.34 26.84 8.95
N LYS A 51 -5.41 27.71 9.32
CA LYS A 51 -5.67 28.97 10.00
C LYS A 51 -5.26 30.14 9.12
N ASP A 52 -6.15 31.08 8.92
CA ASP A 52 -5.87 32.30 8.17
C ASP A 52 -5.23 33.41 9.03
N ALA A 53 -4.87 34.53 8.41
CA ALA A 53 -4.24 35.67 9.08
C ALA A 53 -5.14 36.39 10.10
N LYS A 54 -6.45 36.14 10.07
CA LYS A 54 -7.41 36.66 11.06
C LYS A 54 -7.59 35.71 12.24
N GLY A 55 -6.92 34.55 12.22
CA GLY A 55 -6.99 33.54 13.26
C GLY A 55 -8.21 32.63 13.14
N CYS A 56 -8.91 32.66 12.01
CA CYS A 56 -10.03 31.77 11.75
C CYS A 56 -9.52 30.38 11.34
N ASP A 57 -9.94 29.36 12.08
CA ASP A 57 -9.66 27.96 11.78
C ASP A 57 -10.69 27.40 10.78
N SER A 58 -10.21 26.59 9.84
CA SER A 58 -11.08 25.78 8.98
C SER A 58 -11.77 24.67 9.78
N ALA A 59 -12.81 24.08 9.19
CA ALA A 59 -13.25 22.76 9.63
C ALA A 59 -12.09 21.75 9.55
N VAL A 60 -12.12 20.72 10.40
CA VAL A 60 -11.14 19.63 10.34
C VAL A 60 -11.37 18.84 9.05
N ILE A 61 -10.32 18.75 8.23
CA ILE A 61 -10.33 17.97 6.99
C ILE A 61 -9.64 16.65 7.26
N SER A 62 -10.34 15.53 7.02
CA SER A 62 -9.76 14.20 7.15
C SER A 62 -9.24 13.71 5.80
N VAL A 63 -7.99 13.24 5.78
CA VAL A 63 -7.32 12.67 4.60
C VAL A 63 -6.82 11.29 4.97
N THR A 64 -7.08 10.29 4.13
CA THR A 64 -6.58 8.91 4.36
C THR A 64 -5.58 8.55 3.27
N ILE A 65 -4.39 8.15 3.69
CA ILE A 65 -3.36 7.57 2.84
C ILE A 65 -3.45 6.05 2.98
N THR A 66 -3.59 5.35 1.85
CA THR A 66 -3.65 3.87 1.81
C THR A 66 -2.41 3.29 1.13
N GLN A 67 -2.04 2.06 1.47
CA GLN A 67 -1.02 1.30 0.74
C GLN A 67 -1.52 -0.12 0.43
N PRO A 68 -0.86 -0.84 -0.50
CA PRO A 68 -1.16 -2.25 -0.72
C PRO A 68 -0.89 -3.07 0.54
N LEU A 69 -1.76 -4.04 0.82
CA LEU A 69 -1.54 -5.02 1.87
C LEU A 69 -0.27 -5.84 1.58
N GLN A 70 0.34 -6.38 2.62
CA GLN A 70 1.47 -7.31 2.46
C GLN A 70 1.06 -8.49 1.59
N LEU A 71 1.86 -8.77 0.55
CA LEU A 71 1.63 -9.91 -0.34
C LEU A 71 1.65 -11.22 0.45
N ALA A 72 0.60 -12.01 0.31
CA ALA A 72 0.52 -13.36 0.84
C ALA A 72 0.29 -14.36 -0.30
N ALA A 73 0.73 -15.59 -0.13
CA ALA A 73 0.54 -16.66 -1.10
C ALA A 73 0.33 -18.00 -0.41
N THR A 74 -0.38 -18.90 -1.07
CA THR A 74 -0.59 -20.28 -0.66
C THR A 74 0.05 -21.23 -1.66
N VAL A 75 0.45 -22.42 -1.19
CA VAL A 75 1.03 -23.47 -2.03
C VAL A 75 0.08 -24.66 -2.09
N GLY A 76 -0.23 -25.11 -3.31
CA GLY A 76 -0.87 -26.39 -3.58
C GLY A 76 0.14 -27.38 -4.17
N VAL A 77 0.08 -28.64 -3.74
CA VAL A 77 0.94 -29.72 -4.24
C VAL A 77 0.08 -30.88 -4.69
N THR A 78 0.24 -31.27 -5.95
CA THR A 78 -0.20 -32.56 -6.48
C THR A 78 1.00 -33.49 -6.47
N PRO A 79 1.01 -34.56 -5.67
CA PRO A 79 2.12 -35.51 -5.64
C PRO A 79 2.20 -36.29 -6.96
N PHE A 80 3.39 -36.80 -7.27
CA PHE A 80 3.55 -37.76 -8.36
C PHE A 80 2.71 -39.01 -8.09
N GLY A 81 2.11 -39.57 -9.12
CA GLY A 81 1.34 -40.81 -9.00
C GLY A 81 0.98 -41.44 -10.33
N CYS A 82 0.21 -42.52 -10.28
CA CYS A 82 -0.38 -43.13 -11.47
C CYS A 82 -1.90 -43.08 -11.36
N ASN A 83 -2.60 -42.86 -12.48
CA ASN A 83 -4.06 -42.98 -12.51
C ASN A 83 -4.50 -44.46 -12.52
N SER A 84 -5.82 -44.73 -12.56
CA SER A 84 -6.37 -46.09 -12.58
C SER A 84 -5.95 -46.93 -13.80
N GLY A 85 -5.46 -46.30 -14.87
CA GLY A 85 -4.90 -46.96 -16.04
C GLY A 85 -3.38 -47.16 -15.97
N ASN A 86 -2.76 -46.95 -14.82
CA ASN A 86 -1.32 -47.01 -14.61
C ASN A 86 -0.52 -46.00 -15.47
N VAL A 87 -1.12 -44.86 -15.82
CA VAL A 87 -0.46 -43.77 -16.55
C VAL A 87 0.18 -42.79 -15.55
N PRO A 88 1.48 -42.48 -15.68
CA PRO A 88 2.16 -41.51 -14.81
C PRO A 88 1.49 -40.13 -14.85
N GLN A 89 1.38 -39.50 -13.68
CA GLN A 89 0.91 -38.14 -13.46
C GLN A 89 2.07 -37.37 -12.81
N ALA A 90 2.50 -36.29 -13.44
CA ALA A 90 3.57 -35.45 -12.92
C ALA A 90 3.21 -34.86 -11.55
N ALA A 91 4.21 -34.67 -10.71
CA ALA A 91 4.02 -33.83 -9.53
C ALA A 91 3.85 -32.38 -10.00
N VAL A 92 2.93 -31.64 -9.40
CA VAL A 92 2.72 -30.22 -9.74
C VAL A 92 2.72 -29.41 -8.46
N VAL A 93 3.52 -28.36 -8.42
CA VAL A 93 3.47 -27.33 -7.38
C VAL A 93 2.83 -26.09 -7.97
N THR A 94 1.79 -25.57 -7.33
CA THR A 94 1.11 -24.33 -7.73
C THR A 94 1.21 -23.31 -6.61
N VAL A 95 1.71 -22.12 -6.91
CA VAL A 95 1.70 -20.98 -5.99
C VAL A 95 0.54 -20.07 -6.39
N THR A 96 -0.29 -19.68 -5.42
CA THR A 96 -1.43 -18.79 -5.66
C THR A 96 -1.29 -17.57 -4.77
N ALA A 97 -1.18 -16.38 -5.38
CA ALA A 97 -1.22 -15.13 -4.64
C ALA A 97 -2.62 -14.92 -4.03
N THR A 98 -2.68 -14.45 -2.78
CA THR A 98 -3.93 -14.25 -2.06
C THR A 98 -4.62 -12.98 -2.58
N VAL A 99 -5.90 -13.10 -2.92
CA VAL A 99 -6.70 -11.97 -3.41
C VAL A 99 -6.71 -10.83 -2.39
N GLY A 100 -6.53 -9.60 -2.85
CA GLY A 100 -6.50 -8.40 -2.01
C GLY A 100 -5.16 -8.12 -1.34
N THR A 101 -4.16 -9.00 -1.49
CA THR A 101 -2.80 -8.79 -0.98
C THR A 101 -1.83 -8.41 -2.07
N GLY A 102 -0.80 -7.62 -1.74
CA GLY A 102 0.19 -7.17 -2.72
C GLY A 102 -0.40 -6.32 -3.85
N THR A 103 0.35 -6.21 -4.95
CA THR A 103 -0.07 -5.50 -6.16
C THR A 103 0.29 -6.36 -7.37
N ALA A 104 -0.70 -6.66 -8.21
CA ALA A 104 -0.49 -7.38 -9.47
C ALA A 104 0.22 -6.48 -10.52
N PRO A 105 0.92 -7.06 -11.52
CA PRO A 105 1.08 -8.50 -11.79
C PRO A 105 2.08 -9.19 -10.84
N TYR A 106 1.84 -10.47 -10.56
CA TYR A 106 2.74 -11.30 -9.75
C TYR A 106 3.70 -12.10 -10.62
N THR A 107 4.90 -12.32 -10.10
CA THR A 107 5.88 -13.20 -10.71
C THR A 107 6.35 -14.24 -9.70
N TYR A 108 6.74 -15.40 -10.20
CA TYR A 108 7.02 -16.59 -9.41
C TYR A 108 8.38 -17.14 -9.80
N SER A 109 9.08 -17.65 -8.80
CA SER A 109 10.33 -18.37 -8.95
C SER A 109 10.26 -19.63 -8.12
N PHE A 110 10.84 -20.70 -8.64
CA PHE A 110 10.92 -21.99 -7.98
C PHE A 110 12.38 -22.37 -7.74
N ASN A 111 12.62 -23.21 -6.73
CA ASN A 111 13.94 -23.74 -6.40
C ASN A 111 15.01 -22.68 -6.07
N GLY A 112 14.60 -21.52 -5.56
CA GLY A 112 15.53 -20.44 -5.21
C GLY A 112 16.17 -19.73 -6.41
N SER A 113 15.61 -19.89 -7.62
CA SER A 113 16.09 -19.17 -8.81
C SER A 113 15.95 -17.65 -8.63
N ALA A 114 16.94 -16.90 -9.11
CA ALA A 114 16.86 -15.43 -9.16
C ALA A 114 15.98 -14.91 -10.31
N SER A 115 15.60 -15.80 -11.25
CA SER A 115 14.73 -15.46 -12.38
C SER A 115 13.28 -15.72 -12.03
N TYR A 116 12.44 -14.71 -12.22
CA TYR A 116 11.01 -14.77 -11.98
C TYR A 116 10.23 -14.77 -13.30
N THR A 117 9.13 -15.51 -13.35
CA THR A 117 8.26 -15.61 -14.54
C THR A 117 6.80 -15.39 -14.14
N SER A 118 5.90 -15.25 -15.12
CA SER A 118 4.45 -15.25 -14.85
C SER A 118 3.87 -16.65 -14.62
N ALA A 119 4.65 -17.72 -14.84
CA ALA A 119 4.19 -19.09 -14.62
C ALA A 119 4.15 -19.40 -13.13
N ASN A 120 2.97 -19.66 -12.60
CA ASN A 120 2.75 -19.94 -11.18
C ASN A 120 2.73 -21.44 -10.84
N THR A 121 3.10 -22.29 -11.81
CA THR A 121 3.16 -23.74 -11.69
C THR A 121 4.54 -24.27 -12.03
N LEU A 122 5.02 -25.26 -11.27
CA LEU A 122 6.18 -26.09 -11.58
C LEU A 122 5.73 -27.54 -11.69
N SER A 123 6.11 -28.23 -12.76
CA SER A 123 5.77 -29.64 -13.05
C SER A 123 6.96 -30.40 -13.61
#